data_AF-A0A1G2BQM9-F1
#
_entry.id   AF-A0A1G2BQM9-F1
#
_cell.length_a   1.000
_cell.length_b   1.000
_cell.length_c   1.000
_cell.angle_alpha   90.00
_cell.angle_beta   90.00
_cell.angle_gamma   90.00
#
_symmetry.space_group_name_H-M   'P 1'
#
loop_
_entity.id
_entity.type
_entity.pdbx_description
1 polymer ?
#
loop_
_entity_poly.entity_id
_entity_poly.type
_entity_poly.pdbx_seq_one_letter_code
_entity_poly.pdbx_strand_id
1 'polypeptide(L)'
;MDLNKVMLIGRLTQDPEVRTTPNGTPVVNFGLATGRVWTDQAGQKQEKTEFSNIVAWRRLAEICGQYLRKGSKIYLEGRLETRTWDDQS
;
A
#
# COMPACT_ATOMS: atom_id res chain seq x y z
N MET A 1 5.13 -23.56 11.14
CA MET A 1 4.15 -22.63 10.58
C MET A 1 4.67 -21.24 10.87
N ASP A 2 4.80 -20.40 9.84
CA ASP A 2 5.43 -19.09 9.96
C ASP A 2 4.39 -17.97 9.90
N LEU A 3 4.71 -16.83 10.51
CA LEU A 3 3.85 -15.65 10.52
C LEU A 3 4.43 -14.56 9.61
N ASN A 4 3.66 -14.18 8.59
CA ASN A 4 3.92 -12.99 7.79
C ASN A 4 2.68 -12.08 7.85
N LYS A 5 2.77 -11.04 8.66
CA LYS A 5 1.69 -10.08 8.91
C LYS A 5 2.24 -8.66 8.93
N VAL A 6 1.60 -7.77 8.20
CA VAL A 6 1.90 -6.34 8.16
C VAL A 6 0.65 -5.55 8.47
N MET A 7 0.80 -4.52 9.30
CA MET A 7 -0.25 -3.59 9.68
C MET A 7 0.27 -2.18 9.42
N LEU A 8 -0.48 -1.38 8.66
CA LEU A 8 -0.09 -0.01 8.31
C LEU A 8 -1.26 0.95 8.50
N ILE A 9 -0.95 2.17 8.93
CA ILE A 9 -1.86 3.31 8.89
C ILE A 9 -1.18 4.41 8.10
N GLY A 10 -1.78 4.81 6.99
CA GLY A 10 -1.16 5.75 6.06
C GLY A 10 -2.19 6.47 5.20
N ARG A 11 -1.70 7.20 4.20
CA ARG A 11 -2.55 7.90 3.22
C ARG A 11 -2.27 7.41 1.81
N LEU A 12 -3.33 7.30 1.00
CA LEU A 12 -3.19 6.98 -0.41
C LEU A 12 -2.40 8.07 -1.14
N THR A 13 -1.40 7.69 -1.94
CA THR A 13 -0.60 8.62 -2.74
C THR A 13 -1.28 9.04 -4.04
N GLN A 14 -2.18 8.19 -4.54
CA GLN A 14 -2.93 8.36 -5.78
C GLN A 14 -4.32 7.71 -5.66
N ASP A 15 -5.21 8.03 -6.60
CA ASP A 15 -6.49 7.36 -6.69
C ASP A 15 -6.32 5.86 -7.01
N PRO A 16 -7.14 4.98 -6.43
CA PRO A 16 -7.05 3.55 -6.65
C PRO A 16 -7.44 3.18 -8.10
N GLU A 17 -6.58 2.43 -8.79
CA GLU A 17 -6.88 1.92 -10.12
C GLU A 17 -7.40 0.48 -10.04
N VAL A 18 -8.70 0.30 -10.27
CA VAL A 18 -9.33 -1.04 -10.33
C VAL A 18 -9.16 -1.61 -11.72
N ARG A 19 -8.65 -2.84 -11.78
CA ARG A 19 -8.46 -3.62 -12.99
C ARG A 19 -9.13 -4.98 -12.82
N THR A 20 -9.51 -5.60 -13.92
CA THR A 20 -10.05 -6.96 -13.93
C THR A 20 -9.03 -7.86 -14.61
N THR A 21 -8.65 -8.96 -13.96
CA THR A 21 -7.76 -9.94 -14.58
C THR A 21 -8.44 -10.66 -15.75
N PRO A 22 -7.69 -11.35 -16.64
CA PRO A 22 -8.29 -12.15 -17.72
C PRO A 22 -9.31 -13.19 -17.23
N ASN A 23 -9.14 -13.67 -15.99
CA ASN A 23 -10.06 -14.61 -15.34
C ASN A 23 -11.27 -13.94 -14.67
N GLY A 24 -11.53 -12.65 -14.95
CA GLY A 24 -12.66 -11.91 -14.41
C GLY A 24 -12.52 -11.49 -12.94
N THR A 25 -11.35 -11.65 -12.31
CA THR A 25 -11.17 -11.30 -10.89
C THR A 25 -10.79 -9.83 -10.72
N PRO A 26 -11.53 -9.04 -9.93
CA PRO A 26 -11.15 -7.66 -9.61
C PRO A 26 -9.86 -7.58 -8.79
N VAL A 27 -9.00 -6.65 -9.16
CA VAL A 27 -7.75 -6.30 -8.46
C VAL A 27 -7.57 -4.79 -8.46
N VAL A 28 -7.10 -4.23 -7.35
CA VAL A 28 -6.79 -2.80 -7.23
C VAL A 28 -5.35 -2.63 -6.77
N ASN A 29 -4.67 -1.63 -7.31
CA ASN A 29 -3.33 -1.26 -6.89
C ASN A 29 -3.30 0.21 -6.49
N PHE A 30 -2.70 0.51 -5.34
CA PHE A 30 -2.49 1.88 -4.90
C PHE A 30 -1.25 1.99 -4.02
N GLY A 31 -0.64 3.17 -3.99
CA GLY A 31 0.46 3.48 -3.09
C GLY A 31 -0.05 4.01 -1.74
N LEU A 32 0.60 3.61 -0.66
CA LEU A 32 0.36 4.11 0.69
C LEU A 32 1.62 4.79 1.22
N ALA A 33 1.48 6.04 1.66
CA ALA A 33 2.52 6.78 2.36
C ALA A 33 2.36 6.62 3.88
N THR A 34 3.44 6.25 4.55
CA THR A 34 3.54 6.22 6.02
C THR A 34 4.69 7.11 6.49
N GLY A 35 4.40 8.06 7.37
CA GLY A 35 5.36 9.04 7.86
C GLY A 35 5.88 8.67 9.24
N ARG A 36 7.20 8.81 9.44
CA ARG A 36 7.87 8.72 10.74
C ARG A 36 8.56 10.04 11.04
N VAL A 37 8.34 10.55 12.25
CA VAL A 37 9.00 11.75 12.77
C VAL A 37 9.81 11.34 13.99
N TRP A 38 11.07 11.77 14.07
CA TRP A 38 11.92 11.54 15.24
C TRP A 38 12.92 12.70 15.41
N THR A 39 13.51 12.83 16.58
CA THR A 39 14.60 13.77 16.83
C THR A 39 15.92 13.01 16.80
N ASP A 40 16.90 13.52 16.06
CA ASP A 40 18.24 12.94 16.00
C ASP A 40 19.11 13.31 17.22
N GLN A 41 20.32 12.78 17.26
CA GLN A 41 21.26 13.05 18.37
C GLN A 41 21.73 14.52 18.43
N ALA A 42 21.62 15.27 17.33
CA ALA A 42 21.94 16.70 17.28
C ALA A 42 20.74 17.59 17.69
N GLY A 43 19.64 16.98 18.14
CA GLY A 43 18.44 17.69 18.54
C GLY A 43 17.59 18.18 17.37
N GLN A 44 17.90 17.80 16.12
CA GLN A 44 17.15 18.21 14.94
C GLN A 44 15.97 17.27 14.70
N LYS A 45 14.82 17.85 14.31
CA LYS A 45 13.63 17.08 13.94
C LYS A 45 13.80 16.53 12.53
N GLN A 46 13.71 15.21 12.40
CA GLN A 46 13.78 14.48 11.15
C GLN A 46 12.40 13.92 10.77
N GLU A 47 12.11 13.91 9.47
CA GLU A 47 10.90 13.33 8.90
C GLU A 47 11.27 12.39 7.75
N LYS A 48 10.73 11.18 7.76
CA LYS A 48 10.89 10.19 6.68
C LYS A 48 9.54 9.63 6.31
N THR A 49 9.27 9.59 5.01
CA THR A 49 8.10 8.94 4.45
C THR A 49 8.51 7.66 3.74
N GLU A 50 7.86 6.55 4.09
CA GLU A 50 7.97 5.27 3.40
C GLU A 50 6.75 5.08 2.50
N PHE A 51 6.99 4.52 1.32
CA PHE A 51 5.96 4.26 0.33
C PHE A 51 5.80 2.75 0.13
N SER A 52 4.59 2.24 0.34
CA SER A 52 4.26 0.83 0.17
C SER A 52 3.26 0.64 -0.96
N ASN A 53 3.52 -0.31 -1.86
CA ASN A 53 2.58 -0.69 -2.89
C ASN A 53 1.60 -1.73 -2.33
N ILE A 54 0.31 -1.42 -2.38
CA ILE A 54 -0.75 -2.27 -1.84
C ILE A 54 -1.53 -2.88 -3.00
N VAL A 55 -1.74 -4.19 -2.92
CA VAL A 55 -2.60 -4.94 -3.85
C VAL A 55 -3.75 -5.53 -3.05
N ALA A 56 -4.98 -5.16 -3.42
CA ALA A 56 -6.18 -5.78 -2.86
C ALA A 56 -6.97 -6.49 -3.95
N TRP A 57 -7.63 -7.59 -3.58
CA TRP A 57 -8.26 -8.53 -4.51
C TRP A 57 -9.76 -8.69 -4.22
N ARG A 58 -10.52 -9.12 -5.23
CA ARG A 58 -11.93 -9.49 -5.14
C ARG A 58 -12.76 -8.38 -4.49
N ARG A 59 -13.56 -8.70 -3.46
CA ARG A 59 -14.43 -7.75 -2.78
C ARG A 59 -13.67 -6.55 -2.18
N LEU A 60 -12.44 -6.76 -1.68
CA LEU A 60 -11.64 -5.64 -1.17
C LEU A 60 -11.23 -4.70 -2.31
N ALA A 61 -10.95 -5.21 -3.50
CA ALA A 61 -10.65 -4.38 -4.66
C ALA A 61 -11.82 -3.46 -5.02
N GLU A 62 -13.04 -4.00 -5.04
CA GLU A 62 -14.27 -3.25 -5.29
C GLU A 62 -14.49 -2.16 -4.23
N ILE A 63 -14.35 -2.51 -2.94
CA ILE A 63 -14.50 -1.56 -1.83
C ILE A 63 -13.46 -0.45 -1.94
N CYS A 64 -12.20 -0.79 -2.19
CA CYS A 64 -11.15 0.19 -2.36
C CYS A 64 -11.43 1.14 -3.53
N GLY A 65 -11.85 0.61 -4.69
CA GLY A 65 -12.18 1.42 -5.86
C GLY A 65 -13.41 2.32 -5.68
N GLN A 66 -14.40 1.87 -4.91
CA GLN A 66 -15.63 2.62 -4.69
C GLN A 66 -15.46 3.77 -3.68
N TYR A 67 -14.66 3.56 -2.64
CA TYR A 67 -14.63 4.47 -1.48
C TYR A 67 -13.30 5.19 -1.27
N LEU A 68 -12.19 4.69 -1.81
CA LEU A 68 -10.89 5.32 -1.61
C LEU A 68 -10.59 6.32 -2.73
N ARG A 69 -9.84 7.35 -2.36
CA ARG A 69 -9.35 8.42 -3.24
C ARG A 69 -7.99 8.88 -2.74
N LYS A 70 -7.26 9.62 -3.56
CA LYS A 70 -5.99 10.23 -3.18
C LYS A 70 -6.12 10.97 -1.85
N GLY A 71 -5.18 10.72 -0.93
CA GLY A 71 -5.15 11.33 0.39
C GLY A 71 -6.03 10.66 1.45
N SER A 72 -6.87 9.68 1.09
CA SER A 72 -7.67 8.91 2.06
C SER A 72 -6.74 8.25 3.10
N LYS A 73 -7.01 8.50 4.38
CA LYS A 73 -6.30 7.87 5.49
C LYS A 73 -6.94 6.52 5.79
N ILE A 74 -6.15 5.45 5.73
CA ILE A 74 -6.65 4.08 5.92
C ILE A 74 -5.79 3.30 6.90
N TYR A 75 -6.43 2.32 7.54
CA TYR A 75 -5.76 1.19 8.18
C TYR A 75 -5.83 -0.01 7.24
N LEU A 76 -4.74 -0.78 7.17
CA LEU A 76 -4.73 -2.06 6.46
C LEU A 76 -3.98 -3.13 7.25
N GLU A 77 -4.36 -4.38 6.97
CA GLU A 77 -3.69 -5.58 7.43
C GLU A 77 -3.48 -6.50 6.23
N GLY A 78 -2.29 -7.07 6.10
CA GLY A 78 -1.93 -7.97 5.00
C GLY A 78 -0.64 -8.72 5.25
N ARG A 79 0.04 -9.09 4.17
CA ARG A 79 1.34 -9.80 4.17
C ARG A 79 2.31 -9.13 3.22
N LEU A 80 3.62 -9.27 3.47
CA LEU A 80 4.64 -8.87 2.50
C LEU A 80 4.78 -9.93 1.42
N GLU A 81 4.88 -9.48 0.18
CA GLU A 81 5.15 -10.32 -0.98
C GLU A 81 6.21 -9.65 -1.85
N THR A 82 7.40 -10.24 -1.89
CA THR A 82 8.48 -9.80 -2.78
C THR A 82 8.37 -10.58 -4.07
N ARG A 83 8.09 -9.87 -5.16
CA ARG A 83 8.08 -10.44 -6.51
C ARG A 83 9.41 -10.16 -7.20
N THR A 84 10.02 -11.19 -7.77
CA THR A 84 11.11 -11.05 -8.73
C THR A 84 10.48 -10.77 -10.09
N TRP A 85 10.91 -9.71 -10.77
CA TRP A 85 10.75 -9.61 -12.21
C TRP A 85 12.10 -9.92 -12.85
N ASP A 86 12.09 -10.42 -14.09
CA ASP A 86 13.25 -10.37 -14.96
C ASP A 86 13.03 -9.17 -15.89
N ASP A 87 13.92 -8.19 -15.81
CA ASP A 87 13.87 -7.04 -16.71
C ASP A 87 14.34 -7.50 -18.09
N GLN A 88 13.53 -7.29 -19.13
CA GLN A 88 13.91 -7.57 -20.51
C GLN A 88 14.76 -6.41 -21.03
N SER A 89 15.96 -6.26 -20.48
CA SER A 89 16.99 -5.35 -20.98
C SER A 89 17.87 -6.02 -22.04
#